data_AF-A0A432ZZ89-F1
#
_entry.id   AF-A0A432ZZ89-F1
#
_cell.length_a   1.000
_cell.length_b   1.000
_cell.length_c   1.000
_cell.angle_alpha   90.00
_cell.angle_beta   90.00
_cell.angle_gamma   90.00
#
_symmetry.space_group_name_H-M   'P 1'
#
loop_
_entity.id
_entity.type
_entity.pdbx_description
1 polymer ?
#
loop_
_entity_poly.entity_id
_entity_poly.type
_entity_poly.pdbx_seq_one_letter_code
_entity_poly.pdbx_strand_id
1 'polypeptide(L)'
;MRDASVNVGPDWRVLDEIDFVRLSKLNFNVAEPEDVATYGFVNYYDKSYDRVNTHLERQLQHIDRVKYETTTSDDPVIQQFIKDGEATVFATDSILALLMCSPRTAYPWDIVINRIDDRVVFDKREGGVFDYVTVNENTADPPMETGDKDNINSPSALSMEATFINQHFAFQVINEEEKYEFENPNPFAVEDNEPLASCGYRYRRFDLTTKQAAATADDEEEPDEVTLIVRTEVDAAVANPNLQGGEPTFITVHALNEFDPKAQGAGNALDWRQKLDMQRGAVVATEMKNNSAKLARWAVQAILAGADQMKLG
;
A
#
# COMPACT_ATOMS: atom_id res chain seq x y z
N MET A 1 -22.92 -3.05 -13.53
CA MET A 1 -22.88 -2.03 -12.45
C MET A 1 -22.07 -2.67 -11.34
N ARG A 2 -21.04 -1.99 -10.83
CA ARG A 2 -20.14 -2.56 -9.81
C ARG A 2 -20.81 -2.41 -8.44
N ASP A 3 -20.71 -3.42 -7.58
CA ASP A 3 -21.34 -3.39 -6.26
C ASP A 3 -20.66 -2.34 -5.37
N ALA A 4 -21.47 -1.58 -4.63
CA ALA A 4 -20.94 -0.58 -3.71
C ALA A 4 -20.16 -1.26 -2.58
N SER A 5 -19.08 -0.62 -2.11
CA SER A 5 -18.29 -1.14 -0.98
C SER A 5 -19.06 -1.08 0.34
N VAL A 6 -20.06 -0.21 0.43
CA VAL A 6 -20.94 -0.04 1.58
C VAL A 6 -22.39 0.17 1.16
N ASN A 7 -23.32 -0.34 1.98
CA ASN A 7 -24.73 -0.04 1.84
C ASN A 7 -25.02 1.36 2.40
N VAL A 8 -25.37 2.31 1.52
CA VAL A 8 -25.70 3.69 1.92
C VAL A 8 -27.02 3.71 2.69
N GLY A 9 -26.97 4.19 3.93
CA GLY A 9 -28.14 4.32 4.80
C GLY A 9 -29.06 5.48 4.38
N PRO A 10 -30.37 5.39 4.64
CA PRO A 10 -31.32 6.47 4.30
C PRO A 10 -31.12 7.74 5.14
N ASP A 11 -30.39 7.65 6.25
CA ASP A 11 -30.05 8.71 7.19
C ASP A 11 -28.72 9.41 6.88
N TRP A 12 -27.96 8.89 5.92
CA TRP A 12 -26.67 9.48 5.52
C TRP A 12 -26.89 10.82 4.83
N ARG A 13 -26.08 11.81 5.22
CA ARG A 13 -26.11 13.16 4.65
C ARG A 13 -24.89 13.35 3.76
N VAL A 14 -25.13 13.71 2.50
CA VAL A 14 -24.07 14.14 1.59
C VAL A 14 -23.53 15.48 2.08
N LEU A 15 -22.22 15.54 2.34
CA LEU A 15 -21.54 16.77 2.78
C LEU A 15 -20.90 17.51 1.60
N ASP A 16 -20.19 16.78 0.74
CA ASP A 16 -19.60 17.30 -0.49
C ASP A 16 -19.52 16.20 -1.55
N GLU A 17 -19.40 16.61 -2.81
CA GLU A 17 -19.16 15.74 -3.96
C GLU A 17 -17.98 16.28 -4.77
N ILE A 18 -16.99 15.42 -4.99
CA ILE A 18 -15.76 15.77 -5.69
C ILE A 18 -15.57 14.82 -6.86
N ASP A 19 -15.64 15.34 -8.08
CA ASP A 19 -15.36 14.55 -9.27
C ASP A 19 -13.83 14.37 -9.50
N PHE A 20 -13.46 13.34 -10.25
CA PHE A 20 -12.06 13.04 -10.55
C PHE A 20 -11.36 14.13 -11.38
N VAL A 21 -12.11 14.92 -12.15
CA VAL A 21 -11.57 16.02 -12.96
C VAL A 21 -11.10 17.17 -12.07
N ARG A 22 -11.83 17.44 -10.98
CA ARG A 22 -11.48 18.41 -9.93
C ARG A 22 -10.26 17.91 -9.15
N LEU A 23 -10.26 16.65 -8.71
CA LEU A 23 -9.11 16.04 -8.00
C LEU A 23 -7.82 16.09 -8.81
N SER A 24 -7.88 15.76 -10.11
CA SER A 24 -6.69 15.68 -10.98
C SER A 24 -6.00 17.03 -11.24
N LYS A 25 -6.64 18.15 -10.87
CA LYS A 25 -6.09 19.51 -11.02
C LYS A 25 -5.45 20.02 -9.73
N LEU A 26 -5.63 19.32 -8.61
CA LEU A 26 -5.03 19.72 -7.34
C LEU A 26 -3.52 19.48 -7.39
N ASN A 27 -2.78 20.36 -6.73
CA ASN A 27 -1.34 20.25 -6.58
C ASN A 27 -0.96 20.77 -5.20
N PHE A 28 -0.14 20.02 -4.49
CA PHE A 28 0.36 20.39 -3.17
C PHE A 28 1.79 19.88 -3.02
N ASN A 29 2.71 20.77 -2.69
CA ASN A 29 4.10 20.42 -2.43
C ASN A 29 4.29 20.25 -0.93
N VAL A 30 4.90 19.14 -0.54
CA VAL A 30 5.21 18.81 0.85
C VAL A 30 6.72 18.74 1.03
N ALA A 31 7.21 19.15 2.20
CA ALA A 31 8.61 18.94 2.56
C ALA A 31 8.89 17.45 2.83
N GLU A 32 10.17 17.08 2.92
CA GLU A 32 10.55 15.74 3.37
C GLU A 32 10.02 15.50 4.79
N PRO A 33 9.37 14.37 5.05
CA PRO A 33 8.85 14.05 6.38
C PRO A 33 9.98 13.67 7.35
N GLU A 34 9.66 13.78 8.63
CA GLU A 34 10.51 13.32 9.73
C GLU A 34 10.07 11.93 10.21
N ASP A 35 11.02 11.01 10.39
CA ASP A 35 10.75 9.74 11.06
C ASP A 35 10.68 10.00 12.58
N VAL A 36 9.50 9.80 13.16
CA VAL A 36 9.27 10.06 14.60
C VAL A 36 9.39 8.82 15.46
N ALA A 37 9.21 7.64 14.88
CA ALA A 37 9.49 6.37 15.53
C ALA A 37 9.61 5.23 14.50
N THR A 38 10.36 4.20 14.86
CA THR A 38 10.51 2.99 14.04
C THR A 38 10.31 1.72 14.87
N TYR A 39 9.61 0.74 14.31
CA TYR A 39 9.23 -0.49 14.99
C TYR A 39 9.40 -1.74 14.10
N GLY A 40 9.57 -2.90 14.71
CA GLY A 40 9.66 -4.19 14.04
C GLY A 40 11.06 -4.51 13.54
N PHE A 41 11.14 -5.35 12.52
CA PHE A 41 12.40 -5.73 11.91
C PHE A 41 12.19 -6.04 10.43
N VAL A 42 13.25 -5.95 9.65
CA VAL A 42 13.27 -6.43 8.27
C VAL A 42 14.42 -7.38 8.04
N ASN A 43 14.19 -8.44 7.28
CA ASN A 43 15.23 -9.30 6.76
C ASN A 43 15.93 -8.64 5.57
N TYR A 44 17.17 -9.07 5.30
CA TYR A 44 17.89 -8.62 4.11
C TYR A 44 17.35 -9.29 2.85
N TYR A 45 17.21 -8.52 1.77
CA TYR A 45 16.79 -9.05 0.46
C TYR A 45 17.83 -10.02 -0.11
N ASP A 46 17.40 -11.21 -0.51
CA ASP A 46 18.25 -12.18 -1.19
C ASP A 46 18.44 -11.80 -2.67
N LYS A 47 19.58 -11.18 -2.97
CA LYS A 47 19.98 -10.78 -4.33
C LYS A 47 20.09 -11.96 -5.31
N SER A 48 20.04 -13.22 -4.84
CA SER A 48 19.96 -14.37 -5.74
C SER A 48 18.65 -14.39 -6.57
N TYR A 49 17.58 -13.76 -6.07
CA TYR A 49 16.31 -13.63 -6.79
C TYR A 49 16.36 -12.68 -7.99
N ASP A 50 17.31 -11.73 -8.02
CA ASP A 50 17.52 -10.84 -9.18
C ASP A 50 17.98 -11.61 -10.44
N ARG A 51 18.41 -12.87 -10.30
CA ARG A 51 18.83 -13.74 -11.42
C ARG A 51 17.73 -14.67 -11.93
N VAL A 52 16.58 -14.71 -11.26
CA VAL A 52 15.41 -15.50 -11.70
C VAL A 52 14.89 -14.94 -13.03
N ASN A 53 14.53 -15.84 -13.93
CA ASN A 53 13.98 -15.53 -15.25
C ASN A 53 13.11 -16.70 -15.74
N THR A 54 12.48 -16.57 -16.91
CA THR A 54 11.52 -17.57 -17.40
C THR A 54 12.13 -18.95 -17.71
N HIS A 55 13.46 -19.03 -17.85
CA HIS A 55 14.19 -20.29 -18.05
C HIS A 55 14.75 -20.87 -16.74
N LEU A 56 14.89 -20.05 -15.70
CA LEU A 56 15.41 -20.41 -14.38
C LEU A 56 14.38 -19.99 -13.31
N GLU A 57 13.14 -20.46 -13.48
CA GLU A 57 12.05 -20.14 -12.57
C GLU A 57 12.28 -20.72 -11.18
N ARG A 58 11.75 -20.05 -10.16
CA ARG A 58 11.67 -20.56 -8.79
C ARG A 58 10.21 -20.70 -8.41
N GLN A 59 9.84 -21.85 -7.88
CA GLN A 59 8.49 -22.09 -7.42
C GLN A 59 8.20 -21.26 -6.17
N LEU A 60 7.05 -20.56 -6.18
CA LEU A 60 6.54 -19.86 -5.00
C LEU A 60 6.24 -20.88 -3.89
N GLN A 61 6.75 -20.62 -2.69
CA GLN A 61 6.58 -21.46 -1.51
C GLN A 61 5.48 -20.90 -0.62
N HIS A 62 4.74 -21.79 0.04
CA HIS A 62 3.85 -21.42 1.13
C HIS A 62 4.69 -21.25 2.40
N ILE A 63 4.80 -20.01 2.88
CA ILE A 63 5.61 -19.64 4.05
C ILE A 63 4.69 -19.02 5.10
N ASP A 64 4.50 -19.73 6.21
CA ASP A 64 3.62 -19.28 7.30
C ASP A 64 4.31 -18.19 8.12
N ARG A 65 3.89 -16.94 7.95
CA ARG A 65 4.34 -15.77 8.72
C ARG A 65 3.15 -14.89 9.07
N VAL A 66 3.21 -14.26 10.23
CA VAL A 66 2.18 -13.33 10.68
C VAL A 66 2.54 -11.91 10.26
N LYS A 67 1.66 -11.29 9.46
CA LYS A 67 1.66 -9.86 9.16
C LYS A 67 0.36 -9.25 9.68
N TYR A 68 0.46 -8.11 10.36
CA TYR A 68 -0.68 -7.44 10.96
C TYR A 68 -1.18 -6.31 10.05
N GLU A 69 -2.46 -6.35 9.71
CA GLU A 69 -3.12 -5.37 8.84
C GLU A 69 -3.97 -4.38 9.66
N THR A 70 -3.43 -3.90 10.79
CA THR A 70 -4.14 -3.07 11.78
C THR A 70 -4.54 -1.69 11.22
N THR A 71 -5.78 -1.27 11.42
CA THR A 71 -6.26 0.10 11.07
C THR A 71 -5.68 1.15 12.02
N THR A 72 -5.81 2.43 11.66
CA THR A 72 -5.20 3.56 12.38
C THR A 72 -5.67 3.69 13.83
N SER A 73 -6.97 3.56 14.10
CA SER A 73 -7.51 3.67 15.46
C SER A 73 -7.09 2.54 16.41
N ASP A 74 -6.79 1.36 15.87
CA ASP A 74 -6.38 0.18 16.66
C ASP A 74 -4.87 0.09 16.86
N ASP A 75 -4.12 1.01 16.26
CA ASP A 75 -2.68 1.07 16.37
C ASP A 75 -2.24 1.70 17.71
N PRO A 76 -1.56 0.96 18.60
CA PRO A 76 -1.22 1.45 19.93
C PRO A 76 -0.20 2.60 19.90
N VAL A 77 0.64 2.68 18.86
CA VAL A 77 1.62 3.76 18.71
C VAL A 77 0.91 5.03 18.25
N ILE A 78 0.00 4.92 17.28
CA ILE A 78 -0.83 6.07 16.85
C ILE A 78 -1.73 6.55 17.99
N GLN A 79 -2.33 5.65 18.77
CA GLN A 79 -3.09 6.03 19.96
C GLN A 79 -2.25 6.83 20.95
N GLN A 80 -0.96 6.51 21.10
CA GLN A 80 -0.05 7.26 21.94
C GLN A 80 0.24 8.65 21.36
N PHE A 81 0.53 8.76 20.07
CA PHE A 81 0.72 10.05 19.39
C PHE A 81 -0.53 10.94 19.43
N ILE A 82 -1.72 10.34 19.36
CA ILE A 82 -2.97 11.03 19.62
C ILE A 82 -2.93 11.54 21.05
N LYS A 83 -2.80 10.70 22.08
CA LYS A 83 -2.80 11.14 23.49
C LYS A 83 -1.81 12.27 23.77
N ASP A 84 -0.62 12.20 23.19
CA ASP A 84 0.46 13.18 23.40
C ASP A 84 0.29 14.46 22.57
N GLY A 85 -0.59 14.45 21.56
CA GLY A 85 -0.87 15.60 20.71
C GLY A 85 0.24 15.91 19.72
N GLU A 86 0.89 14.88 19.19
CA GLU A 86 1.99 15.00 18.24
C GLU A 86 1.54 15.41 16.82
N ALA A 87 0.24 15.27 16.52
CA ALA A 87 -0.33 15.69 15.24
C ALA A 87 -1.85 15.93 15.29
N THR A 88 -2.38 16.51 14.22
CA THR A 88 -3.82 16.75 14.01
C THR A 88 -4.49 15.68 13.15
N VAL A 89 -3.74 15.01 12.27
CA VAL A 89 -4.24 14.01 11.33
C VAL A 89 -3.45 12.72 11.46
N PHE A 90 -4.14 11.58 11.41
CA PHE A 90 -3.53 10.24 11.54
C PHE A 90 -4.08 9.29 10.48
N ALA A 91 -3.20 8.52 9.84
CA ALA A 91 -3.56 7.51 8.84
C ALA A 91 -2.50 6.40 8.73
N THR A 92 -2.83 5.32 8.00
CA THR A 92 -1.82 4.40 7.44
C THR A 92 -1.49 4.75 6.00
N ASP A 93 -0.35 4.28 5.51
CA ASP A 93 0.06 4.41 4.11
C ASP A 93 -0.93 3.78 3.13
N SER A 94 -1.54 2.64 3.46
CA SER A 94 -2.52 1.94 2.63
C SER A 94 -3.78 2.78 2.38
N ILE A 95 -4.24 3.49 3.41
CA ILE A 95 -5.37 4.42 3.33
C ILE A 95 -4.97 5.66 2.52
N LEU A 96 -3.83 6.26 2.85
CA LEU A 96 -3.38 7.49 2.21
C LEU A 96 -3.04 7.28 0.73
N ALA A 97 -2.40 6.16 0.38
CA ALA A 97 -2.08 5.79 -0.99
C ALA A 97 -3.33 5.61 -1.84
N LEU A 98 -4.40 5.04 -1.27
CA LEU A 98 -5.68 4.93 -1.95
C LEU A 98 -6.30 6.32 -2.20
N LEU A 99 -6.31 7.22 -1.21
CA LEU A 99 -6.79 8.59 -1.38
C LEU A 99 -6.02 9.34 -2.46
N MET A 100 -4.69 9.29 -2.41
CA MET A 100 -3.79 9.93 -3.38
C MET A 100 -3.95 9.36 -4.80
N CYS A 101 -4.29 8.08 -4.92
CA CYS A 101 -4.49 7.40 -6.20
C CYS A 101 -5.96 7.29 -6.63
N SER A 102 -6.89 7.92 -5.90
CA SER A 102 -8.33 7.79 -6.14
C SER A 102 -8.76 8.05 -7.60
N PRO A 103 -8.19 9.01 -8.38
CA PRO A 103 -8.59 9.21 -9.77
C PRO A 103 -8.27 8.04 -10.71
N ARG A 104 -7.43 7.08 -10.27
CA ARG A 104 -7.10 5.85 -11.01
C ARG A 104 -7.97 4.67 -10.61
N THR A 105 -8.64 4.74 -9.46
CA THR A 105 -9.49 3.66 -8.97
C THR A 105 -10.74 3.55 -9.84
N ALA A 106 -11.21 2.32 -10.00
CA ALA A 106 -12.42 2.01 -10.72
C ALA A 106 -13.34 1.11 -9.86
N TYR A 107 -12.80 0.28 -8.98
CA TYR A 107 -13.61 -0.45 -8.00
C TYR A 107 -14.06 0.49 -6.88
N PRO A 108 -15.32 0.40 -6.42
CA PRO A 108 -15.80 1.17 -5.29
C PRO A 108 -15.02 0.86 -4.01
N TRP A 109 -14.83 1.89 -3.19
CA TRP A 109 -14.12 1.83 -1.91
C TRP A 109 -14.71 2.87 -0.96
N ASP A 110 -14.49 2.68 0.34
CA ASP A 110 -14.86 3.63 1.38
C ASP A 110 -13.78 3.71 2.46
N ILE A 111 -13.70 4.88 3.11
CA ILE A 111 -12.81 5.14 4.24
C ILE A 111 -13.67 5.72 5.36
N VAL A 112 -13.45 5.27 6.59
CA VAL A 112 -14.10 5.82 7.78
C VAL A 112 -13.25 6.98 8.28
N ILE A 113 -13.85 8.15 8.46
CA ILE A 113 -13.16 9.32 9.01
C ILE A 113 -13.74 9.62 10.38
N ASN A 114 -12.93 9.43 11.42
CA ASN A 114 -13.29 9.69 12.80
C ASN A 114 -12.72 11.04 13.22
N ARG A 115 -13.60 12.00 13.55
CA ARG A 115 -13.21 13.26 14.19
C ARG A 115 -13.34 13.13 15.70
N ILE A 116 -12.23 13.29 16.41
CA ILE A 116 -12.16 13.27 17.88
C ILE A 116 -11.58 14.62 18.31
N ASP A 117 -12.41 15.47 18.90
CA ASP A 117 -12.07 16.87 19.18
C ASP A 117 -11.60 17.60 17.89
N ASP A 118 -10.37 18.10 17.90
CA ASP A 118 -9.72 18.78 16.76
C ASP A 118 -8.80 17.86 15.95
N ARG A 119 -8.95 16.54 16.11
CA ARG A 119 -8.14 15.54 15.40
C ARG A 119 -8.98 14.73 14.44
N VAL A 120 -8.33 14.30 13.36
CA VAL A 120 -8.93 13.48 12.31
C VAL A 120 -8.14 12.19 12.17
N VAL A 121 -8.83 11.06 12.31
CA VAL A 121 -8.26 9.71 12.16
C VAL A 121 -8.94 9.04 10.97
N PHE A 122 -8.14 8.59 10.00
CA PHE A 122 -8.64 7.85 8.85
C PHE A 122 -8.51 6.35 9.11
N ASP A 123 -9.61 5.62 9.03
CA ASP A 123 -9.69 4.18 9.29
C ASP A 123 -10.19 3.41 8.06
N LYS A 124 -9.72 2.16 7.94
CA LYS A 124 -10.27 1.17 7.01
C LYS A 124 -11.22 0.23 7.75
N ARG A 125 -12.16 -0.36 7.01
CA ARG A 125 -12.96 -1.48 7.51
C ARG A 125 -12.17 -2.77 7.34
N GLU A 126 -12.20 -3.65 8.34
CA GLU A 126 -11.62 -4.99 8.25
C GLU A 126 -12.27 -5.81 7.12
N GLY A 127 -11.45 -6.58 6.40
CA GLY A 127 -11.90 -7.38 5.26
C GLY A 127 -12.33 -6.52 4.05
N GLY A 128 -11.92 -5.24 4.04
CA GLY A 128 -12.24 -4.30 2.97
C GLY A 128 -11.23 -4.32 1.83
N VAL A 129 -11.40 -3.39 0.88
CA VAL A 129 -10.57 -3.21 -0.32
C VAL A 129 -9.09 -2.89 -0.05
N PHE A 130 -8.73 -2.61 1.20
CA PHE A 130 -7.37 -2.31 1.62
C PHE A 130 -6.56 -3.57 1.89
N ASP A 131 -7.23 -4.67 2.26
CA ASP A 131 -6.59 -5.92 2.70
C ASP A 131 -6.30 -6.85 1.52
N TYR A 132 -6.88 -6.55 0.35
CA TYR A 132 -6.80 -7.39 -0.83
C TYR A 132 -6.22 -6.66 -2.03
N VAL A 133 -5.49 -7.43 -2.84
CA VAL A 133 -4.86 -6.97 -4.08
C VAL A 133 -5.84 -7.11 -5.24
N THR A 134 -6.14 -6.02 -5.94
CA THR A 134 -7.01 -6.05 -7.12
C THR A 134 -6.29 -6.65 -8.33
N VAL A 135 -7.03 -7.35 -9.20
CA VAL A 135 -6.52 -7.90 -10.45
C VAL A 135 -7.28 -7.31 -11.62
N ASN A 136 -6.55 -6.68 -12.54
CA ASN A 136 -7.05 -6.16 -13.82
C ASN A 136 -8.23 -5.16 -13.71
N GLU A 137 -8.25 -4.41 -12.61
CA GLU A 137 -9.28 -3.39 -12.28
C GLU A 137 -9.47 -2.33 -13.37
N ASN A 138 -8.38 -1.95 -14.04
CA ASN A 138 -8.34 -0.85 -15.01
C ASN A 138 -8.42 -1.32 -16.46
N THR A 139 -8.66 -2.61 -16.68
CA THR A 139 -8.90 -3.11 -18.04
C THR A 139 -10.22 -2.58 -18.60
N ALA A 140 -10.33 -2.56 -19.93
CA ALA A 140 -11.56 -2.10 -20.60
C ALA A 140 -12.76 -3.02 -20.33
N ASP A 141 -12.48 -4.31 -20.11
CA ASP A 141 -13.44 -5.33 -19.74
C ASP A 141 -12.84 -6.11 -18.55
N PRO A 142 -13.06 -5.65 -17.30
CA PRO A 142 -12.49 -6.26 -16.10
C PRO A 142 -13.10 -7.62 -15.79
N PRO A 143 -12.42 -8.44 -14.96
CA PRO A 143 -13.05 -9.62 -14.39
C PRO A 143 -14.41 -9.25 -13.77
N MET A 144 -15.39 -10.13 -13.91
CA MET A 144 -16.75 -9.89 -13.42
C MET A 144 -17.16 -11.02 -12.49
N GLU A 145 -17.88 -10.67 -11.42
CA GLU A 145 -18.50 -11.67 -10.56
C GLU A 145 -19.50 -12.49 -11.36
N THR A 146 -19.45 -13.80 -11.16
CA THR A 146 -20.37 -14.75 -11.78
C THR A 146 -21.09 -15.52 -10.70
N GLY A 147 -22.34 -15.92 -10.94
CA GLY A 147 -23.05 -16.84 -10.04
C GLY A 147 -22.46 -18.26 -10.00
N ASP A 148 -21.47 -18.54 -10.85
CA ASP A 148 -20.73 -19.79 -10.88
C ASP A 148 -19.65 -19.81 -9.80
N LYS A 149 -19.82 -20.70 -8.81
CA LYS A 149 -18.88 -20.88 -7.70
C LYS A 149 -17.59 -21.60 -8.10
N ASP A 150 -17.58 -22.26 -9.26
CA ASP A 150 -16.41 -22.95 -9.78
C ASP A 150 -15.53 -22.00 -10.63
N ASN A 151 -15.96 -20.75 -10.84
CA ASN A 151 -15.19 -19.75 -11.57
C ASN A 151 -14.03 -19.20 -10.71
N ILE A 152 -12.86 -19.80 -10.91
CA ILE A 152 -11.58 -19.38 -10.31
C ILE A 152 -11.11 -18.00 -10.79
N ASN A 153 -11.65 -17.49 -11.90
CA ASN A 153 -11.27 -16.19 -12.49
C ASN A 153 -12.28 -15.08 -12.14
N SER A 154 -13.09 -15.26 -11.10
CA SER A 154 -13.91 -14.18 -10.53
C SER A 154 -13.01 -13.11 -9.87
N PRO A 155 -13.44 -11.83 -9.83
CA PRO A 155 -12.71 -10.77 -9.12
C PRO A 155 -12.29 -11.17 -7.70
N SER A 156 -13.22 -11.74 -6.93
CA SER A 156 -12.95 -12.17 -5.55
C SER A 156 -11.91 -13.28 -5.48
N ALA A 157 -12.01 -14.32 -6.33
CA ALA A 157 -11.04 -15.42 -6.34
C ALA A 157 -9.64 -14.95 -6.75
N LEU A 158 -9.55 -14.17 -7.84
CA LEU A 158 -8.29 -13.58 -8.31
C LEU A 158 -7.67 -12.64 -7.27
N SER A 159 -8.49 -11.88 -6.55
CA SER A 159 -8.01 -10.96 -5.54
C SER A 159 -7.43 -11.68 -4.31
N MET A 160 -8.08 -12.77 -3.86
CA MET A 160 -7.54 -13.62 -2.79
C MET A 160 -6.22 -14.27 -3.22
N GLU A 161 -6.16 -14.84 -4.42
CA GLU A 161 -4.95 -15.47 -4.95
C GLU A 161 -3.80 -14.45 -5.12
N ALA A 162 -4.07 -13.27 -5.67
CA ALA A 162 -3.07 -12.22 -5.83
C ALA A 162 -2.53 -11.72 -4.48
N THR A 163 -3.40 -11.64 -3.46
CA THR A 163 -3.00 -11.26 -2.09
C THR A 163 -2.07 -12.31 -1.49
N PHE A 164 -2.43 -13.58 -1.62
CA PHE A 164 -1.60 -14.72 -1.22
C PHE A 164 -0.24 -14.69 -1.92
N ILE A 165 -0.21 -14.55 -3.25
CA ILE A 165 1.03 -14.47 -4.03
C ILE A 165 1.89 -13.31 -3.54
N ASN A 166 1.31 -12.12 -3.35
CA ASN A 166 2.03 -10.94 -2.92
C ASN A 166 2.70 -11.12 -1.55
N GLN A 167 1.96 -11.67 -0.57
CA GLN A 167 2.49 -11.93 0.77
C GLN A 167 3.62 -12.96 0.76
N HIS A 168 3.38 -14.13 0.17
CA HIS A 168 4.37 -15.20 0.17
C HIS A 168 5.60 -14.88 -0.67
N PHE A 169 5.46 -14.10 -1.75
CA PHE A 169 6.61 -13.63 -2.50
C PHE A 169 7.50 -12.74 -1.65
N ALA A 170 6.93 -11.78 -0.92
CA ALA A 170 7.69 -10.91 -0.02
C ALA A 170 8.45 -11.72 1.06
N PHE A 171 7.85 -12.78 1.59
CA PHE A 171 8.50 -13.66 2.58
C PHE A 171 9.59 -14.55 1.96
N GLN A 172 9.45 -14.90 0.68
CA GLN A 172 10.35 -15.83 0.02
C GLN A 172 11.65 -15.18 -0.48
N VAL A 173 11.62 -13.89 -0.83
CA VAL A 173 12.76 -13.19 -1.44
C VAL A 173 13.73 -12.58 -0.43
N ILE A 174 13.59 -12.92 0.84
CA ILE A 174 14.48 -12.44 1.92
C ILE A 174 15.40 -13.55 2.44
N ASN A 175 16.46 -13.14 3.14
CA ASN A 175 17.33 -14.02 3.90
C ASN A 175 16.88 -14.02 5.37
N GLU A 176 16.29 -15.12 5.82
CA GLU A 176 15.77 -15.25 7.19
C GLU A 176 16.86 -15.19 8.27
N GLU A 177 18.11 -15.50 7.92
CA GLU A 177 19.23 -15.54 8.85
C GLU A 177 19.81 -14.14 9.15
N GLU A 178 19.57 -13.18 8.26
CA GLU A 178 20.10 -11.82 8.37
C GLU A 178 18.95 -10.81 8.50
N LYS A 179 18.91 -10.13 9.65
CA LYS A 179 17.89 -9.12 9.95
C LYS A 179 18.48 -7.79 10.40
N TYR A 180 17.75 -6.73 10.12
CA TYR A 180 17.92 -5.40 10.66
C TYR A 180 16.77 -5.12 11.63
N GLU A 181 17.11 -4.86 12.89
CA GLU A 181 16.17 -4.52 13.96
C GLU A 181 15.97 -3.00 13.98
N PHE A 182 14.72 -2.54 14.03
CA PHE A 182 14.42 -1.13 14.28
C PHE A 182 14.55 -0.79 15.77
N GLU A 183 14.34 0.48 16.11
CA GLU A 183 14.50 0.97 17.49
C GLU A 183 13.57 0.26 18.49
N ASN A 184 12.35 -0.08 18.05
CA ASN A 184 11.34 -0.70 18.90
C ASN A 184 10.90 -2.06 18.33
N PRO A 185 10.41 -2.99 19.18
CA PRO A 185 9.86 -4.27 18.70
C PRO A 185 8.58 -4.07 17.87
N ASN A 186 8.06 -5.12 17.22
CA ASN A 186 6.78 -5.04 16.52
C ASN A 186 5.65 -4.65 17.51
N PRO A 187 4.86 -3.59 17.26
CA PRO A 187 3.90 -3.06 18.23
C PRO A 187 2.59 -3.85 18.27
N PHE A 188 2.37 -4.76 17.31
CA PHE A 188 1.16 -5.58 17.19
C PHE A 188 1.36 -7.02 17.60
N ALA A 189 2.61 -7.46 17.71
CA ALA A 189 2.95 -8.83 18.09
C ALA A 189 2.40 -9.13 19.49
N VAL A 190 1.52 -10.12 19.57
CA VAL A 190 1.10 -10.74 20.82
C VAL A 190 2.17 -11.74 21.29
N GLU A 191 2.20 -12.09 22.58
CA GLU A 191 3.20 -13.01 23.16
C GLU A 191 3.13 -14.46 22.61
N ASP A 192 2.22 -14.75 21.68
CA ASP A 192 2.14 -16.06 21.03
C ASP A 192 3.33 -16.25 20.08
N ASN A 193 4.00 -17.42 20.19
CA ASN A 193 5.25 -17.80 19.51
C ASN A 193 5.15 -17.92 17.97
N GLU A 194 4.21 -17.25 17.31
CA GLU A 194 4.08 -17.30 15.86
C GLU A 194 5.19 -16.48 15.17
N PRO A 195 5.83 -17.03 14.12
CA PRO A 195 6.91 -16.34 13.43
C PRO A 195 6.37 -15.12 12.67
N LEU A 196 6.85 -13.94 13.05
CA LEU A 196 6.49 -12.68 12.40
C LEU A 196 7.07 -12.58 11.00
N ALA A 197 6.30 -11.97 10.09
CA ALA A 197 6.79 -11.56 8.79
C ALA A 197 7.85 -10.45 8.92
N SER A 198 8.78 -10.41 7.96
CA SER A 198 9.69 -9.27 7.76
C SER A 198 8.86 -8.02 7.44
N CYS A 199 8.84 -7.06 8.36
CA CYS A 199 8.08 -5.81 8.21
C CYS A 199 8.60 -4.76 9.20
N GLY A 200 9.09 -3.65 8.65
CA GLY A 200 9.47 -2.46 9.41
C GLY A 200 8.38 -1.41 9.34
N TYR A 201 7.90 -0.94 10.49
CA TYR A 201 6.96 0.16 10.58
C TYR A 201 7.70 1.46 10.85
N ARG A 202 7.53 2.45 9.99
CA ARG A 202 8.06 3.81 10.15
C ARG A 202 6.90 4.76 10.34
N TYR A 203 6.86 5.45 11.47
CA TYR A 203 5.89 6.50 11.74
C TYR A 203 6.50 7.81 11.29
N ARG A 204 5.89 8.45 10.29
CA ARG A 204 6.47 9.62 9.62
C ARG A 204 5.54 10.81 9.74
N ARG A 205 6.10 11.97 10.10
CA ARG A 205 5.38 13.23 10.30
C ARG A 205 5.56 14.14 9.09
N PHE A 206 4.44 14.61 8.57
CA PHE A 206 4.36 15.56 7.47
C PHE A 206 3.73 16.87 7.96
N ASP A 207 4.35 17.99 7.62
CA ASP A 207 3.73 19.31 7.77
C ASP A 207 2.98 19.66 6.48
N LEU A 208 1.65 19.75 6.57
CA LEU A 208 0.73 20.08 5.49
C LEU A 208 0.15 21.50 5.64
N THR A 209 0.69 22.32 6.55
CA THR A 209 0.20 23.66 6.84
C THR A 209 0.27 24.54 5.58
N THR A 210 -0.89 24.98 5.09
CA THR A 210 -0.94 25.83 3.89
C THR A 210 -0.58 27.28 4.23
N LYS A 211 0.52 27.79 3.69
CA LYS A 211 0.86 29.23 3.80
C LYS A 211 -0.07 30.14 2.96
N GLN A 212 -0.95 29.57 2.13
CA GLN A 212 -1.82 30.32 1.22
C GLN A 212 -3.15 30.78 1.86
N ALA A 213 -3.66 30.08 2.88
CA ALA A 213 -4.83 30.54 3.63
C ALA A 213 -4.58 31.94 4.25
N ALA A 214 -3.34 32.19 4.71
CA ALA A 214 -2.91 33.46 5.30
C ALA A 214 -2.72 34.62 4.30
N ALA A 215 -2.79 34.40 2.98
CA ALA A 215 -2.42 35.41 1.98
C ALA A 215 -3.61 36.02 1.21
N THR A 216 -4.84 35.53 1.43
CA THR A 216 -6.03 35.96 0.66
C THR A 216 -7.14 36.58 1.50
N ALA A 217 -6.99 36.64 2.81
CA ALA A 217 -7.91 37.35 3.68
C ALA A 217 -7.21 38.57 4.29
N ASP A 218 -7.88 39.72 4.27
CA ASP A 218 -7.62 40.85 5.19
C ASP A 218 -7.97 40.47 6.65
N ASP A 219 -7.93 39.17 7.00
CA ASP A 219 -8.28 38.61 8.30
C ASP A 219 -7.01 38.10 8.99
N GLU A 220 -6.86 38.50 10.25
CA GLU A 220 -5.83 38.08 11.21
C GLU A 220 -5.99 36.60 11.64
N GLU A 221 -6.46 35.71 10.76
CA GLU A 221 -6.59 34.28 11.05
C GLU A 221 -5.25 33.59 10.74
N GLU A 222 -4.62 33.05 11.80
CA GLU A 222 -3.45 32.19 11.64
C GLU A 222 -3.82 30.98 10.77
N PRO A 223 -2.92 30.54 9.86
CA PRO A 223 -3.21 29.40 9.00
C PRO A 223 -3.50 28.16 9.85
N ASP A 224 -4.51 27.38 9.45
CA ASP A 224 -4.78 26.09 10.09
C ASP A 224 -3.53 25.21 10.04
N GLU A 225 -2.92 24.97 11.20
CA GLU A 225 -1.79 24.07 11.34
C GLU A 225 -2.27 22.64 11.10
N VAL A 226 -1.81 22.03 10.00
CA VAL A 226 -2.16 20.66 9.65
C VAL A 226 -0.91 19.81 9.68
N THR A 227 -0.75 19.07 10.77
CA THR A 227 0.30 18.06 10.92
C THR A 227 -0.31 16.67 10.77
N LEU A 228 0.33 15.84 9.94
CA LEU A 228 -0.09 14.48 9.64
C LEU A 228 0.96 13.49 10.12
N ILE A 229 0.56 12.47 10.87
CA ILE A 229 1.38 11.27 11.14
C ILE A 229 0.83 10.09 10.33
N VAL A 230 1.73 9.44 9.60
CA VAL A 230 1.42 8.26 8.79
C VAL A 230 2.24 7.08 9.29
N ARG A 231 1.59 5.93 9.58
CA ARG A 231 2.31 4.65 9.67
C ARG A 231 2.58 4.14 8.26
N THR A 232 3.85 3.90 7.97
CA THR A 232 4.34 3.41 6.67
C THR A 232 5.12 2.12 6.85
N GLU A 233 5.22 1.31 5.80
CA GLU A 233 5.85 -0.02 5.88
C GLU A 233 7.00 -0.19 4.89
N VAL A 234 8.05 -0.90 5.33
CA VAL A 234 9.14 -1.41 4.48
C VAL A 234 9.28 -2.92 4.67
N ASP A 235 9.58 -3.64 3.60
CA ASP A 235 9.53 -5.11 3.59
C ASP A 235 10.91 -5.76 3.79
N ALA A 236 11.99 -5.11 3.32
CA ALA A 236 13.34 -5.66 3.39
C ALA A 236 14.44 -4.59 3.48
N ALA A 237 15.59 -5.00 4.01
CA ALA A 237 16.83 -4.23 3.97
C ALA A 237 17.71 -4.64 2.78
N VAL A 238 18.48 -3.71 2.25
CA VAL A 238 19.53 -3.97 1.25
C VAL A 238 20.82 -3.37 1.76
N ALA A 239 21.87 -4.20 1.88
CA ALA A 239 23.19 -3.72 2.26
C ALA A 239 23.67 -2.67 1.25
N ASN A 240 24.00 -1.48 1.75
CA ASN A 240 24.53 -0.37 0.96
C ASN A 240 25.99 -0.08 1.37
N PRO A 241 26.98 -0.55 0.60
CA PRO A 241 28.39 -0.36 0.94
C PRO A 241 28.85 1.10 0.83
N ASN A 242 28.03 2.00 0.28
CA ASN A 242 28.37 3.41 0.08
C ASN A 242 27.92 4.32 1.24
N LEU A 243 27.04 3.85 2.15
CA LEU A 243 26.59 4.63 3.30
C LEU A 243 27.59 4.51 4.46
N GLN A 244 28.00 5.65 5.02
CA GLN A 244 28.86 5.68 6.20
C GLN A 244 28.13 5.04 7.38
N GLY A 245 28.82 4.20 8.15
CA GLY A 245 28.21 3.48 9.29
C GLY A 245 27.59 2.14 8.95
N GLY A 246 27.49 1.77 7.66
CA GLY A 246 26.96 0.47 7.25
C GLY A 246 25.44 0.35 7.36
N GLU A 247 24.72 1.46 7.43
CA GLU A 247 23.25 1.46 7.42
C GLU A 247 22.71 0.91 6.09
N PRO A 248 21.71 0.02 6.14
CA PRO A 248 21.07 -0.48 4.93
C PRO A 248 20.18 0.59 4.30
N THR A 249 19.87 0.40 3.03
CA THR A 249 18.71 1.05 2.39
C THR A 249 17.49 0.17 2.53
N PHE A 250 16.29 0.75 2.54
CA PHE A 250 15.06 -0.01 2.69
C PHE A 250 14.31 -0.13 1.36
N ILE A 251 13.61 -1.24 1.19
CA ILE A 251 12.83 -1.50 -0.01
C ILE A 251 11.41 -1.96 0.34
N THR A 252 10.48 -1.71 -0.57
CA THR A 252 9.19 -2.38 -0.60
C THR A 252 9.20 -3.49 -1.65
N VAL A 253 8.45 -4.56 -1.40
CA VAL A 253 8.41 -5.76 -2.25
C VAL A 253 6.95 -6.09 -2.56
N HIS A 254 6.63 -6.14 -3.85
CA HIS A 254 5.32 -6.55 -4.34
C HIS A 254 5.46 -7.59 -5.45
N ALA A 255 4.39 -8.33 -5.73
CA ALA A 255 4.35 -9.30 -6.81
C ALA A 255 3.23 -8.98 -7.79
N LEU A 256 3.57 -8.87 -9.08
CA LEU A 256 2.57 -8.95 -10.12
C LEU A 256 2.18 -10.42 -10.35
N ASN A 257 0.97 -10.66 -10.82
CA ASN A 257 0.45 -12.00 -11.07
C ASN A 257 -0.17 -12.10 -12.48
N GLU A 258 0.15 -13.18 -13.18
CA GLU A 258 -0.48 -13.59 -14.44
C GLU A 258 -1.45 -14.74 -14.14
N PHE A 259 -2.73 -14.56 -14.48
CA PHE A 259 -3.71 -15.65 -14.58
C PHE A 259 -3.90 -16.02 -16.07
N ASP A 260 -4.92 -16.81 -16.43
CA ASP A 260 -5.14 -17.21 -17.83
C ASP A 260 -5.19 -15.97 -18.77
N PRO A 261 -4.17 -15.76 -19.64
CA PRO A 261 -4.09 -14.57 -20.48
C PRO A 261 -5.18 -14.53 -21.57
N LYS A 262 -5.94 -15.62 -21.73
CA LYS A 262 -7.05 -15.73 -22.69
C LYS A 262 -8.43 -15.65 -22.02
N ALA A 263 -8.49 -15.62 -20.69
CA ALA A 263 -9.76 -15.52 -19.98
C ALA A 263 -10.39 -14.13 -20.14
N GLN A 264 -11.71 -14.07 -19.90
CA GLN A 264 -12.38 -12.78 -19.74
C GLN A 264 -11.72 -12.01 -18.59
N GLY A 265 -11.58 -10.69 -18.73
CA GLY A 265 -10.88 -9.90 -17.72
C GLY A 265 -9.36 -9.86 -17.85
N ALA A 266 -8.74 -10.66 -18.74
CA ALA A 266 -7.29 -10.74 -18.87
C ALA A 266 -6.64 -9.48 -19.48
N GLY A 267 -7.44 -8.54 -20.03
CA GLY A 267 -6.92 -7.24 -20.45
C GLY A 267 -5.91 -7.28 -21.61
N ASN A 268 -6.01 -8.28 -22.49
CA ASN A 268 -5.00 -8.58 -23.53
C ASN A 268 -3.61 -8.85 -22.94
N ALA A 269 -3.54 -9.53 -21.80
CA ALA A 269 -2.28 -9.97 -21.20
C ALA A 269 -1.44 -10.76 -22.22
N LEU A 270 -0.14 -10.46 -22.21
CA LEU A 270 0.86 -11.22 -22.96
C LEU A 270 1.22 -12.47 -22.15
N ASP A 271 1.49 -13.60 -22.81
CA ASP A 271 2.02 -14.79 -22.15
C ASP A 271 3.43 -14.52 -21.59
N TRP A 272 3.57 -14.41 -20.26
CA TRP A 272 4.82 -14.03 -19.61
C TRP A 272 5.93 -15.05 -19.84
N ARG A 273 5.61 -16.36 -19.90
CA ARG A 273 6.62 -17.41 -20.18
C ARG A 273 7.29 -17.21 -21.53
N GLN A 274 6.59 -16.61 -22.49
CA GLN A 274 7.14 -16.32 -23.82
C GLN A 274 7.68 -14.90 -23.96
N LYS A 275 7.10 -13.93 -23.24
CA LYS A 275 7.31 -12.50 -23.52
C LYS A 275 8.13 -11.77 -22.47
N LEU A 276 8.26 -12.26 -21.24
CA LEU A 276 8.91 -11.50 -20.17
C LEU A 276 10.41 -11.27 -20.43
N ASP A 277 11.14 -12.27 -20.93
CA ASP A 277 12.58 -12.13 -21.20
C ASP A 277 12.87 -11.43 -22.54
N MET A 278 12.00 -11.58 -23.54
CA MET A 278 12.20 -10.97 -24.87
C MET A 278 11.60 -9.57 -25.00
N GLN A 279 10.52 -9.29 -24.27
CA GLN A 279 9.67 -8.11 -24.43
C GLN A 279 9.22 -7.55 -23.07
N ARG A 280 10.13 -7.54 -22.08
CA ARG A 280 9.86 -7.06 -20.71
C ARG A 280 9.08 -5.74 -20.67
N GLY A 281 9.49 -4.76 -21.48
CA GLY A 281 8.82 -3.45 -21.53
C GLY A 281 7.36 -3.53 -21.99
N ALA A 282 7.01 -4.46 -22.89
CA ALA A 282 5.64 -4.66 -23.33
C ALA A 282 4.78 -5.33 -22.25
N VAL A 283 5.35 -6.28 -21.49
CA VAL A 283 4.69 -6.88 -20.34
C VAL A 283 4.40 -5.82 -19.28
N VAL A 284 5.43 -5.07 -18.86
CA VAL A 284 5.28 -3.99 -17.86
C VAL A 284 4.28 -2.94 -18.32
N ALA A 285 4.31 -2.51 -19.59
CA ALA A 285 3.34 -1.54 -20.10
C ALA A 285 1.89 -2.07 -20.09
N THR A 286 1.71 -3.36 -20.34
CA THR A 286 0.39 -4.02 -20.26
C THR A 286 -0.10 -4.04 -18.82
N GLU A 287 0.76 -4.41 -17.87
CA GLU A 287 0.42 -4.40 -16.44
C GLU A 287 0.15 -2.99 -15.91
N MET A 288 0.95 -1.99 -16.29
CA MET A 288 0.69 -0.59 -15.93
C MET A 288 -0.68 -0.08 -16.42
N LYS A 289 -1.15 -0.58 -17.56
CA LYS A 289 -2.47 -0.25 -18.09
C LYS A 289 -3.58 -0.99 -17.34
N ASN A 290 -3.42 -2.29 -17.15
CA ASN A 290 -4.46 -3.17 -16.60
C ASN A 290 -4.61 -3.03 -15.08
N ASN A 291 -3.52 -2.66 -14.40
CA ASN A 291 -3.37 -2.59 -12.94
C ASN A 291 -2.89 -1.20 -12.48
N SER A 292 -3.31 -0.14 -13.16
CA SER A 292 -2.86 1.24 -12.91
C SER A 292 -3.08 1.72 -11.47
N ALA A 293 -4.25 1.42 -10.88
CA ALA A 293 -4.56 1.79 -9.50
C ALA A 293 -3.66 1.03 -8.50
N LYS A 294 -3.52 -0.30 -8.67
CA LYS A 294 -2.66 -1.16 -7.86
C LYS A 294 -1.20 -0.67 -7.87
N LEU A 295 -0.61 -0.50 -9.05
CA LEU A 295 0.79 -0.09 -9.20
C LEU A 295 1.03 1.33 -8.69
N ALA A 296 0.08 2.25 -8.89
CA ALA A 296 0.19 3.60 -8.34
C ALA A 296 0.15 3.60 -6.81
N ARG A 297 -0.74 2.80 -6.20
CA ARG A 297 -0.82 2.66 -4.73
C ARG A 297 0.49 2.13 -4.16
N TRP A 298 1.04 1.05 -4.72
CA TRP A 298 2.34 0.51 -4.28
C TRP A 298 3.48 1.53 -4.40
N ALA A 299 3.54 2.27 -5.50
CA ALA A 299 4.54 3.32 -5.67
C ALA A 299 4.37 4.45 -4.64
N VAL A 300 3.14 4.87 -4.35
CA VAL A 300 2.88 5.88 -3.31
C VAL A 300 3.22 5.36 -1.92
N GLN A 301 2.91 4.11 -1.59
CA GLN A 301 3.33 3.49 -0.33
C GLN A 301 4.86 3.49 -0.19
N ALA A 302 5.59 3.11 -1.25
CA ALA A 302 7.06 3.14 -1.25
C ALA A 302 7.61 4.56 -1.02
N ILE A 303 7.02 5.57 -1.65
CA ILE A 303 7.40 6.98 -1.47
C ILE A 303 7.10 7.45 -0.04
N LEU A 304 5.89 7.18 0.45
CA LEU A 304 5.48 7.52 1.81
C LEU A 304 6.38 6.86 2.84
N ALA A 305 6.77 5.60 2.63
CA ALA A 305 7.69 4.86 3.49
C ALA A 305 9.15 5.32 3.38
N GLY A 306 9.49 6.14 2.39
CA GLY A 306 10.88 6.55 2.15
C GLY A 306 11.76 5.36 1.77
N ALA A 307 11.21 4.43 1.00
CA ALA A 307 11.94 3.29 0.45
C ALA A 307 12.77 3.72 -0.76
N ASP A 308 14.03 3.27 -0.82
CA ASP A 308 14.96 3.59 -1.91
C ASP A 308 14.58 2.88 -3.21
N GLN A 309 13.98 1.69 -3.11
CA GLN A 309 13.54 0.90 -4.25
C GLN A 309 12.22 0.20 -3.95
N MET A 310 11.40 0.08 -4.99
CA MET A 310 10.27 -0.85 -5.02
C MET A 310 10.66 -2.02 -5.93
N LYS A 311 10.69 -3.23 -5.38
CA LYS A 311 10.96 -4.47 -6.12
C LYS A 311 9.63 -5.09 -6.54
N LEU A 312 9.52 -5.45 -7.83
CA LEU A 312 8.39 -6.16 -8.39
C LEU A 312 8.82 -7.57 -8.81
N GLY A 313 8.14 -8.58 -8.26
CA GLY A 313 8.16 -9.97 -8.73
C GLY A 313 7.35 -10.17 -9.99
#